data_AF-A0A0S8JEJ3-F1
#
_entry.id   AF-A0A0S8JEJ3-F1
#
_cell.length_a   1.000
_cell.length_b   1.000
_cell.length_c   1.000
_cell.angle_alpha   90.00
_cell.angle_beta   90.00
_cell.angle_gamma   90.00
#
_symmetry.space_group_name_H-M   'P 1'
#
loop_
_entity.id
_entity.type
_entity.pdbx_description
1 polymer ?
#
loop_
_entity_poly.entity_id
_entity_poly.type
_entity_poly.pdbx_seq_one_letter_code
_entity_poly.pdbx_strand_id
1 'polypeptide(L)'
;MNPRWFVLSLIGSVLYGCGIRQMTPSSTETSGNQIPKQNRLTDLVKEGEPVPSSLVFSSNFERIVIVRMTYDTDMLEGLREAVEQQNIKNAVILSGIGSLRSYRVHAVSNTTFPSQNVFFADEGPYDLTAVNGYVVGGRVHAHITFSSDKVSLGGHLEPGTRVFTFCIVTLGVFGDEVDLNRLDDKTWR
;
A
#
# COMPACT_ATOMS: atom_id res chain seq x y z
N MET A 1 -62.65 -48.26 -20.34
CA MET A 1 -63.40 -47.31 -21.19
C MET A 1 -62.38 -46.42 -21.88
N ASN A 2 -62.26 -46.54 -23.20
CA ASN A 2 -61.63 -45.55 -24.08
C ASN A 2 -62.74 -44.54 -24.48
N PRO A 3 -62.46 -43.27 -24.85
CA PRO A 3 -61.84 -43.03 -26.16
C PRO A 3 -60.95 -41.78 -26.31
N ARG A 4 -60.25 -41.77 -27.45
CA ARG A 4 -59.59 -40.64 -28.12
C ARG A 4 -60.64 -39.66 -28.66
N TRP A 5 -60.29 -38.37 -28.73
CA TRP A 5 -60.86 -37.46 -29.73
C TRP A 5 -59.75 -36.58 -30.34
N PHE A 6 -59.68 -36.65 -31.67
CA PHE A 6 -59.04 -35.69 -32.56
C PHE A 6 -59.93 -34.45 -32.67
N VAL A 7 -59.34 -33.25 -32.68
CA VAL A 7 -59.85 -32.12 -33.47
C VAL A 7 -58.66 -31.37 -34.06
N LEU A 8 -58.54 -31.43 -35.38
CA LEU A 8 -57.82 -30.45 -36.20
C LEU A 8 -58.71 -29.21 -36.34
N SER A 9 -58.15 -28.01 -36.21
CA SER A 9 -58.68 -26.83 -36.89
C SER A 9 -57.54 -25.92 -37.31
N LEU A 10 -57.36 -25.80 -38.63
CA LEU A 10 -56.61 -24.73 -39.27
C LEU A 10 -57.48 -23.46 -39.24
N ILE A 11 -56.94 -22.36 -38.72
CA ILE A 11 -57.24 -21.01 -39.24
C ILE A 11 -55.90 -20.31 -39.43
N GLY A 12 -55.66 -19.91 -40.67
CA GLY A 12 -54.49 -19.16 -41.07
C GLY A 12 -54.59 -17.68 -40.73
N SER A 13 -53.40 -17.07 -40.73
CA SER A 13 -53.11 -15.71 -41.22
C SER A 13 -53.78 -14.54 -40.47
N VAL A 14 -52.97 -13.68 -39.84
CA VAL A 14 -52.57 -12.38 -40.42
C VAL A 14 -51.47 -11.77 -39.53
N LEU A 15 -50.49 -11.20 -40.22
CA LEU A 15 -49.27 -10.57 -39.76
C LEU A 15 -49.53 -9.36 -38.84
N TYR A 16 -48.73 -9.22 -37.78
CA TYR A 16 -48.17 -7.93 -37.41
C TYR A 16 -46.68 -8.11 -37.12
N GLY A 17 -45.86 -7.66 -38.07
CA GLY A 17 -44.43 -7.50 -37.87
C GLY A 17 -44.18 -6.39 -36.86
N CYS A 18 -43.65 -6.74 -35.70
CA CYS A 18 -42.81 -5.85 -34.93
C CYS A 18 -41.43 -6.50 -34.91
N GLY A 19 -40.55 -6.04 -35.81
CA GLY A 19 -39.16 -6.47 -35.83
C GLY A 19 -38.48 -6.03 -34.55
N ILE A 20 -38.41 -6.92 -33.56
CA ILE A 20 -37.50 -6.76 -32.43
C ILE A 20 -36.10 -6.97 -33.00
N ARG A 21 -35.43 -5.86 -33.34
CA ARG A 21 -33.98 -5.86 -33.50
C ARG A 21 -33.41 -6.34 -32.16
N GLN A 22 -32.88 -7.55 -32.12
CA GLN A 22 -31.94 -7.95 -31.08
C GLN A 22 -30.73 -7.02 -31.23
N MET A 23 -30.66 -5.99 -30.38
CA MET A 23 -29.42 -5.28 -30.12
C MET A 23 -28.51 -6.27 -29.40
N THR A 24 -27.59 -6.88 -30.15
CA THR A 24 -26.37 -7.42 -29.56
C THR A 24 -25.69 -6.29 -28.79
N PRO A 25 -25.26 -6.49 -27.53
CA PRO A 25 -24.47 -5.50 -26.84
C PRO A 25 -23.21 -5.29 -27.68
N SER A 26 -23.06 -4.08 -28.22
CA SER A 26 -21.78 -3.57 -28.70
C SER A 26 -20.82 -3.69 -27.52
N SER A 27 -19.84 -4.59 -27.62
CA SER A 27 -18.65 -4.55 -26.79
C SER A 27 -17.93 -3.24 -27.07
N THR A 28 -18.37 -2.17 -26.41
CA THR A 28 -17.49 -1.04 -26.15
C THR A 28 -16.38 -1.60 -25.30
N GLU A 29 -15.27 -1.96 -25.94
CA GLU A 29 -13.97 -1.95 -25.29
C GLU A 29 -13.85 -0.58 -24.64
N THR A 30 -14.11 -0.52 -23.34
CA THR A 30 -13.56 0.56 -22.52
C THR A 30 -12.07 0.38 -22.67
N SER A 31 -11.47 1.22 -23.52
CA SER A 31 -10.04 1.50 -23.54
C SER A 31 -9.60 1.60 -22.09
N GLY A 32 -9.05 0.50 -21.57
CA GLY A 32 -8.49 0.45 -20.24
C GLY A 32 -7.52 1.61 -20.18
N ASN A 33 -7.73 2.50 -19.24
CA ASN A 33 -6.83 3.61 -18.98
C ASN A 33 -5.49 2.97 -18.62
N GLN A 34 -4.63 2.73 -19.62
CA GLN A 34 -3.32 2.16 -19.39
C GLN A 34 -2.58 3.20 -18.58
N ILE A 35 -2.39 2.90 -17.30
CA ILE A 35 -1.51 3.67 -16.44
C ILE A 35 -0.17 3.74 -17.19
N PRO A 36 0.33 4.94 -17.50
CA PRO A 36 1.56 5.07 -18.28
C PRO A 36 2.66 4.24 -17.61
N LYS A 37 3.49 3.57 -18.42
CA LYS A 37 4.62 2.71 -18.00
C LYS A 37 5.76 3.47 -17.29
N GLN A 38 5.49 4.63 -16.72
CA GLN A 38 6.45 5.37 -15.92
C GLN A 38 6.48 4.75 -14.54
N ASN A 39 7.32 3.73 -14.40
CA ASN A 39 7.42 2.96 -13.19
C ASN A 39 8.51 3.49 -12.24
N ARG A 40 9.14 4.62 -12.59
CA ARG A 40 10.19 5.28 -11.81
C ARG A 40 9.88 6.76 -11.66
N LEU A 41 10.06 7.31 -10.46
CA LEU A 41 9.83 8.74 -10.20
C LEU A 41 10.71 9.64 -11.08
N THR A 42 11.94 9.20 -11.39
CA THR A 42 12.87 9.97 -12.22
C THR A 42 12.39 10.18 -13.65
N ASP A 43 11.56 9.27 -14.17
CA ASP A 43 11.05 9.36 -15.54
C ASP A 43 9.98 10.46 -15.69
N LEU A 44 9.54 11.05 -14.57
CA LEU A 44 8.60 12.15 -14.49
C LEU A 44 9.28 13.52 -14.48
N VAL A 45 10.61 13.57 -14.33
CA VAL A 45 11.39 14.81 -14.32
C VAL A 45 12.23 14.87 -15.59
N LYS A 46 12.01 15.89 -16.41
CA LYS A 46 12.81 16.09 -17.62
C LYS A 46 14.23 16.55 -17.26
N GLU A 47 15.20 16.08 -18.02
CA GLU A 47 16.59 16.46 -17.83
C GLU A 47 16.79 17.98 -17.99
N GLY A 48 17.47 18.59 -17.02
CA GLY A 48 17.73 20.04 -16.99
C GLY A 48 16.56 20.90 -16.52
N GLU A 49 15.38 20.31 -16.28
CA GLU A 49 14.24 21.01 -15.68
C GLU A 49 14.27 20.90 -14.14
N PRO A 50 13.76 21.91 -13.42
CA PRO A 50 13.59 21.81 -11.97
C PRO A 50 12.61 20.70 -11.61
N VAL A 51 12.79 20.11 -10.43
CA VAL A 51 11.90 19.07 -9.92
C VAL A 51 10.52 19.69 -9.64
N PRO A 52 9.42 19.12 -10.18
CA PRO A 52 8.08 19.58 -9.86
C PRO A 52 7.79 19.51 -8.36
N SER A 53 6.96 20.41 -7.85
CA SER A 53 6.56 20.43 -6.44
C SER A 53 5.75 19.19 -6.01
N SER A 54 5.15 18.47 -6.97
CA SER A 54 4.53 17.18 -6.76
C SER A 54 4.80 16.24 -7.93
N LEU A 55 5.10 14.99 -7.59
CA LEU A 55 5.23 13.89 -8.54
C LEU A 55 4.15 12.88 -8.19
N VAL A 56 3.38 12.45 -9.18
CA VAL A 56 2.32 11.46 -9.01
C VAL A 56 2.72 10.19 -9.71
N PHE A 57 2.70 9.10 -8.95
CA PHE A 57 2.95 7.75 -9.43
C PHE A 57 1.79 6.84 -9.03
N SER A 58 1.42 5.90 -9.89
CA SER A 58 0.34 4.95 -9.64
C SER A 58 0.82 3.54 -9.95
N SER A 59 0.50 2.60 -9.08
CA SER A 59 0.78 1.17 -9.24
C SER A 59 -0.26 0.35 -8.48
N ASN A 60 -0.34 -0.93 -8.81
CA ASN A 60 -1.06 -1.93 -8.03
C ASN A 60 -0.11 -2.63 -7.04
N PHE A 61 -0.69 -3.29 -6.04
CA PHE A 61 0.04 -4.25 -5.22
C PHE A 61 0.12 -5.60 -5.93
N GLU A 62 1.30 -6.20 -5.94
CA GLU A 62 1.52 -7.58 -6.37
C GLU A 62 1.00 -8.56 -5.32
N ARG A 63 1.30 -8.28 -4.04
CA ARG A 63 0.86 -9.09 -2.90
C ARG A 63 0.83 -8.32 -1.60
N ILE A 64 0.19 -8.91 -0.60
CA ILE A 64 0.18 -8.44 0.78
C ILE A 64 1.05 -9.38 1.63
N VAL A 65 1.88 -8.80 2.50
CA VAL A 65 2.70 -9.53 3.48
C VAL A 65 2.32 -9.06 4.88
N ILE A 66 2.05 -9.99 5.79
CA ILE A 66 1.71 -9.69 7.18
C ILE A 66 2.87 -10.18 8.05
N VAL A 67 3.56 -9.24 8.69
CA VAL A 67 4.66 -9.49 9.61
C VAL A 67 4.12 -9.45 11.03
N ARG A 68 4.29 -10.54 11.79
CA ARG A 68 3.97 -10.57 13.21
C ARG A 68 5.23 -10.79 14.02
N MET A 69 5.60 -9.79 14.81
CA MET A 69 6.71 -9.84 15.75
C MET A 69 6.24 -10.21 17.15
N THR A 70 7.10 -10.90 17.88
CA THR A 70 6.86 -11.40 19.24
C THR A 70 7.56 -10.55 20.28
N TYR A 71 7.35 -10.92 21.56
CA TYR A 71 8.01 -10.30 22.70
C TYR A 71 9.52 -10.09 22.47
N ASP A 72 9.97 -8.90 22.85
CA ASP A 72 11.37 -8.44 22.88
C ASP A 72 12.11 -8.41 21.53
N THR A 73 11.37 -8.58 20.44
CA THR A 73 11.88 -8.35 19.08
C THR A 73 12.16 -6.86 18.89
N ASP A 74 13.33 -6.52 18.34
CA ASP A 74 13.58 -5.17 17.85
C ASP A 74 12.74 -4.94 16.59
N MET A 75 11.87 -3.94 16.63
CA MET A 75 10.87 -3.75 15.59
C MET A 75 11.48 -3.40 14.24
N LEU A 76 12.57 -2.61 14.21
CA LEU A 76 13.21 -2.24 12.95
C LEU A 76 13.95 -3.43 12.36
N GLU A 77 14.65 -4.20 13.20
CA GLU A 77 15.34 -5.40 12.76
C GLU A 77 14.36 -6.47 12.27
N GLY A 78 13.28 -6.72 13.01
CA GLY A 78 12.26 -7.68 12.59
C GLY A 78 11.58 -7.32 11.26
N LEU A 79 11.41 -6.02 10.98
CA LEU A 79 10.93 -5.57 9.66
C LEU A 79 11.98 -5.76 8.56
N ARG A 80 13.26 -5.51 8.84
CA ARG A 80 14.36 -5.73 7.87
C ARG A 80 14.51 -7.21 7.53
N GLU A 81 14.52 -8.08 8.53
CA GLU A 81 14.57 -9.53 8.34
C GLU A 81 13.37 -10.01 7.52
N ALA A 82 12.16 -9.53 7.81
CA ALA A 82 10.98 -9.88 7.02
C ALA A 82 11.08 -9.40 5.56
N VAL A 83 11.58 -8.19 5.34
CA VAL A 83 11.82 -7.64 3.99
C VAL A 83 12.84 -8.47 3.22
N GLU A 84 13.95 -8.86 3.86
CA GLU A 84 14.99 -9.68 3.26
C GLU A 84 14.48 -11.10 2.95
N GLN A 85 13.89 -11.78 3.93
CA GLN A 85 13.38 -13.15 3.78
C GLN A 85 12.31 -13.26 2.69
N GLN A 86 11.53 -12.20 2.51
CA GLN A 86 10.47 -12.15 1.51
C GLN A 86 10.95 -11.55 0.18
N ASN A 87 12.24 -11.21 0.05
CA ASN A 87 12.82 -10.57 -1.13
C ASN A 87 12.02 -9.33 -1.59
N ILE A 88 11.62 -8.48 -0.64
CA ILE A 88 10.81 -7.29 -0.91
C ILE A 88 11.71 -6.14 -1.34
N LYS A 89 11.62 -5.75 -2.61
CA LYS A 89 12.33 -4.58 -3.13
C LYS A 89 11.62 -3.28 -2.79
N ASN A 90 10.32 -3.18 -3.07
CA ASN A 90 9.52 -1.98 -2.83
C ASN A 90 8.17 -2.33 -2.21
N ALA A 91 7.78 -1.61 -1.16
CA ALA A 91 6.48 -1.79 -0.51
C ALA A 91 6.04 -0.51 0.21
N VAL A 92 4.76 -0.46 0.54
CA VAL A 92 4.19 0.52 1.48
C VAL A 92 3.70 -0.20 2.72
N ILE A 93 3.91 0.39 3.90
CA ILE A 93 3.31 -0.08 5.15
C ILE A 93 1.86 0.40 5.16
N LEU A 94 0.92 -0.54 5.12
CA LEU A 94 -0.52 -0.27 5.07
C LEU A 94 -1.14 -0.08 6.45
N SER A 95 -0.58 -0.77 7.44
CA SER A 95 -1.03 -0.72 8.83
C SER A 95 0.04 -1.33 9.73
N GLY A 96 0.12 -0.84 10.96
CA GLY A 96 0.73 -1.62 12.02
C GLY A 96 0.26 -1.19 13.40
N ILE A 97 0.12 -2.17 14.29
CA ILE A 97 -0.36 -2.01 15.67
C ILE A 97 0.38 -2.97 16.60
N GLY A 98 0.36 -2.69 17.90
CA GLY A 98 0.96 -3.58 18.89
C GLY A 98 1.19 -2.90 20.22
N SER A 99 2.18 -3.38 20.96
CA SER A 99 2.70 -2.72 22.15
C SER A 99 4.23 -2.79 22.20
N LEU A 100 4.83 -1.83 22.89
CA LEU A 100 6.26 -1.65 23.05
C LEU A 100 6.62 -1.67 24.52
N ARG A 101 7.82 -2.14 24.83
CA ARG A 101 8.45 -2.05 26.17
C ARG A 101 9.56 -1.00 26.24
N SER A 102 10.00 -0.52 25.07
CA SER A 102 10.93 0.58 24.90
C SER A 102 10.74 1.15 23.50
N TYR A 103 11.05 2.43 23.33
CA TYR A 103 11.14 3.05 22.02
C TYR A 103 12.46 3.79 21.86
N ARG A 104 12.92 3.87 20.61
CA ARG A 104 13.91 4.84 20.16
C ARG A 104 13.41 5.40 18.84
N VAL A 105 13.34 6.72 18.75
CA VAL A 105 12.95 7.40 17.51
C VAL A 105 13.79 8.64 17.30
N HIS A 106 13.73 9.19 16.08
CA HIS A 106 14.17 10.55 15.84
C HIS A 106 13.08 11.42 15.20
N ALA A 107 13.20 12.72 15.42
CA ALA A 107 12.40 13.74 14.75
C ALA A 107 13.32 14.79 14.12
N VAL A 108 12.83 15.50 13.10
CA VAL A 108 13.54 16.64 12.51
C VAL A 108 13.49 17.82 13.50
N SER A 109 14.63 18.45 13.77
CA SER A 109 14.78 19.46 14.83
C SER A 109 14.99 20.89 14.31
N ASN A 110 15.03 21.11 13.00
CA ASN A 110 15.18 22.43 12.40
C ASN A 110 14.36 22.58 11.11
N THR A 111 14.21 23.83 10.64
CA THR A 111 13.45 24.20 9.44
C THR A 111 14.35 24.66 8.28
N THR A 112 15.66 24.43 8.38
CA THR A 112 16.67 24.82 7.39
C THR A 112 17.48 23.62 6.92
N PHE A 113 18.12 23.74 5.75
CA PHE A 113 19.05 22.72 5.27
C PHE A 113 20.50 23.04 5.70
N PRO A 114 21.31 22.02 6.02
CA PRO A 114 20.97 20.60 6.11
C PRO A 114 20.01 20.33 7.29
N SER A 115 19.09 19.37 7.10
CA SER A 115 18.19 18.96 8.19
C SER A 115 18.98 18.30 9.31
N GLN A 116 18.55 18.56 10.54
CA GLN A 116 19.10 18.01 11.77
C GLN A 116 18.05 17.11 12.41
N ASN A 117 18.52 16.06 13.08
CA ASN A 117 17.68 15.11 13.79
C ASN A 117 17.94 15.22 15.29
N VAL A 118 16.88 15.12 16.08
CA VAL A 118 16.95 14.88 17.52
C VAL A 118 16.50 13.45 17.79
N PHE A 119 17.32 12.69 18.53
CA PHE A 119 17.04 11.32 18.92
C PHE A 119 16.58 11.29 20.38
N PHE A 120 15.57 10.49 20.66
CA PHE A 120 15.07 10.31 22.01
C PHE A 120 14.51 8.90 22.18
N ALA A 121 14.55 8.43 23.42
CA ALA A 121 14.21 7.06 23.78
C ALA A 121 13.72 7.03 25.23
N ASP A 122 12.91 6.04 25.54
CA ASP A 122 12.50 5.73 26.90
C ASP A 122 12.12 4.24 27.02
N GLU A 123 12.09 3.76 28.25
CA GLU A 123 11.63 2.41 28.60
C GLU A 123 10.29 2.48 29.34
N GLY A 124 9.35 1.63 28.95
CA GLY A 124 8.02 1.61 29.53
C GLY A 124 6.99 0.94 28.64
N PRO A 125 5.77 0.73 29.16
CA PRO A 125 4.67 0.21 28.37
C PRO A 125 4.12 1.32 27.47
N TYR A 126 4.13 1.07 26.16
CA TYR A 126 3.48 1.95 25.19
C TYR A 126 2.59 1.12 24.26
N ASP A 127 1.40 1.62 23.97
CA ASP A 127 0.57 1.10 22.90
C ASP A 127 1.07 1.67 21.57
N LEU A 128 1.42 0.80 20.63
CA LEU A 128 1.77 1.16 19.26
C LEU A 128 0.47 1.31 18.46
N THR A 129 0.09 2.54 18.17
CA THR A 129 -1.21 2.88 17.59
C THR A 129 -1.16 3.04 16.07
N ALA A 130 0.01 3.31 15.50
CA ALA A 130 0.21 3.32 14.07
C ALA A 130 1.66 3.02 13.68
N VAL A 131 1.82 2.34 12.54
CA VAL A 131 3.07 2.21 11.79
C VAL A 131 2.76 2.57 10.35
N ASN A 132 3.52 3.50 9.78
CA ASN A 132 3.40 3.92 8.39
C ASN A 132 4.80 4.07 7.77
N GLY A 133 4.89 4.08 6.45
CA GLY A 133 6.15 4.29 5.75
C GLY A 133 6.30 3.40 4.53
N TYR A 134 7.53 3.25 4.06
CA TYR A 134 7.85 2.56 2.82
C TYR A 134 9.04 1.62 3.01
N VAL A 135 9.10 0.59 2.17
CA VAL A 135 10.31 -0.13 1.83
C VAL A 135 10.77 0.41 0.48
N VAL A 136 11.97 0.98 0.42
CA VAL A 136 12.54 1.61 -0.78
C VAL A 136 13.84 0.90 -1.13
N GLY A 137 13.84 0.14 -2.22
CA GLY A 137 15.00 -0.65 -2.63
C GLY A 137 15.51 -1.61 -1.54
N GLY A 138 14.60 -2.24 -0.81
CA GLY A 138 14.90 -3.14 0.33
C GLY A 138 15.17 -2.43 1.66
N ARG A 139 15.27 -1.09 1.68
CA ARG A 139 15.46 -0.33 2.91
C ARG A 139 14.13 0.07 3.54
N VAL A 140 13.92 -0.33 4.78
CA VAL A 140 12.77 0.11 5.59
C VAL A 140 12.96 1.58 6.01
N HIS A 141 11.96 2.42 5.68
CA HIS A 141 11.78 3.76 6.21
C HIS A 141 10.40 3.84 6.84
N ALA A 142 10.33 3.55 8.15
CA ALA A 142 9.09 3.52 8.90
C ALA A 142 9.02 4.67 9.92
N HIS A 143 7.83 5.21 10.11
CA HIS A 143 7.48 6.13 11.19
C HIS A 143 6.42 5.46 12.06
N ILE A 144 6.48 5.74 13.36
CA ILE A 144 5.57 5.15 14.34
C ILE A 144 4.86 6.24 15.15
N THR A 145 3.65 5.92 15.60
CA THR A 145 2.94 6.66 16.65
C THR A 145 2.59 5.69 17.76
N PHE A 146 2.82 6.10 18.99
CA PHE A 146 2.63 5.27 20.17
C PHE A 146 2.24 6.13 21.36
N SER A 147 1.57 5.53 22.34
CA SER A 147 1.03 6.26 23.48
C SER A 147 1.21 5.52 24.80
N SER A 148 1.40 6.30 25.86
CA SER A 148 1.17 5.86 27.24
C SER A 148 -0.24 6.30 27.67
N ASP A 149 -0.55 6.13 28.95
CA ASP A 149 -1.75 6.70 29.59
C ASP A 149 -1.74 8.25 29.63
N LYS A 150 -0.61 8.90 29.36
CA LYS A 150 -0.42 10.35 29.53
C LYS A 150 -0.15 11.10 28.24
N VAL A 151 0.60 10.49 27.32
CA VAL A 151 1.12 11.17 26.12
C VAL A 151 1.02 10.27 24.90
N SER A 152 0.84 10.89 23.74
CA SER A 152 1.05 10.28 22.43
C SER A 152 2.28 10.91 21.79
N LEU A 153 3.20 10.08 21.32
CA LEU A 153 4.49 10.45 20.76
C LEU A 153 4.69 9.73 19.43
N GLY A 154 5.69 10.16 18.66
CA GLY A 154 6.02 9.52 17.40
C GLY A 154 7.31 10.05 16.81
N GLY A 155 7.77 9.38 15.77
CA GLY A 155 8.98 9.74 15.05
C GLY A 155 9.38 8.66 14.04
N HIS A 156 10.53 8.87 13.41
CA HIS A 156 11.17 7.86 12.59
C HIS A 156 11.65 6.70 13.47
N LEU A 157 11.32 5.47 13.09
CA LEU A 157 11.65 4.26 13.82
C LEU A 157 13.17 4.02 13.84
N GLU A 158 13.74 3.83 15.02
CA GLU A 158 15.17 3.53 15.20
C GLU A 158 15.39 2.19 15.95
N PRO A 159 16.59 1.58 15.82
CA PRO A 159 16.96 0.42 16.63
C PRO A 159 16.84 0.70 18.13
N GLY A 160 16.40 -0.29 18.90
CA GLY A 160 16.09 -0.15 20.34
C GLY A 160 14.60 0.04 20.63
N THR A 161 13.74 0.05 19.60
CA THR A 161 12.28 -0.01 19.76
C THR A 161 11.85 -1.47 19.88
N ARG A 162 11.53 -1.92 21.10
CA ARG A 162 11.31 -3.34 21.40
C ARG A 162 9.83 -3.65 21.64
N VAL A 163 9.36 -4.71 20.99
CA VAL A 163 7.98 -5.20 21.12
C VAL A 163 7.73 -5.75 22.52
N PHE A 164 6.54 -5.45 23.08
CA PHE A 164 6.08 -6.04 24.33
C PHE A 164 5.22 -7.28 24.07
N THR A 165 3.92 -7.17 23.79
CA THR A 165 3.07 -8.36 23.61
C THR A 165 3.17 -8.96 22.21
N PHE A 166 2.95 -8.11 21.21
CA PHE A 166 3.07 -8.41 19.79
C PHE A 166 3.18 -7.08 19.02
N CYS A 167 3.66 -7.17 17.79
CA CYS A 167 3.51 -6.12 16.80
C CYS A 167 3.11 -6.78 15.48
N ILE A 168 2.09 -6.24 14.81
CA ILE A 168 1.64 -6.69 13.50
C ILE A 168 1.86 -5.53 12.55
N VAL A 169 2.51 -5.80 11.41
CA VAL A 169 2.73 -4.82 10.33
C VAL A 169 2.34 -5.46 9.01
N THR A 170 1.48 -4.77 8.26
CA THR A 170 1.00 -5.21 6.95
C THR A 170 1.68 -4.40 5.86
N LEU A 171 2.28 -5.08 4.89
CA LEU A 171 2.98 -4.50 3.75
C LEU A 171 2.18 -4.76 2.47
N GLY A 172 1.95 -3.71 1.68
CA GLY A 172 1.54 -3.81 0.28
C GLY A 172 2.79 -3.80 -0.59
N VAL A 173 3.14 -4.94 -1.18
CA VAL A 173 4.34 -5.10 -2.01
C VAL A 173 4.04 -4.65 -3.43
N PHE A 174 4.89 -3.80 -3.99
CA PHE A 174 4.84 -3.39 -5.39
C PHE A 174 5.60 -4.39 -6.27
N GLY A 175 5.21 -4.50 -7.54
CA GLY A 175 5.94 -5.31 -8.52
C GLY A 175 7.35 -4.78 -8.77
N ASP A 176 8.24 -5.66 -9.25
CA ASP A 176 9.67 -5.36 -9.48
C ASP A 176 9.92 -4.21 -10.47
N GLU A 177 8.95 -3.97 -11.35
CA GLU A 177 8.95 -2.88 -12.31
C GLU A 177 8.86 -1.50 -11.63
N VAL A 178 8.28 -1.43 -10.43
CA VAL A 178 8.17 -0.18 -9.65
C VAL A 178 9.52 0.16 -9.03
N ASP A 179 9.94 1.40 -9.24
CA ASP A 179 11.15 1.99 -8.69
C ASP A 179 10.80 3.21 -7.82
N LEU A 180 10.86 3.01 -6.50
CA LEU A 180 10.65 4.06 -5.50
C LEU A 180 11.95 4.81 -5.15
N ASN A 181 13.04 4.60 -5.88
CA ASN A 181 14.27 5.35 -5.65
C ASN A 181 13.98 6.85 -5.66
N ARG A 182 14.61 7.56 -4.72
CA ARG A 182 14.44 8.99 -4.44
C ARG A 182 13.13 9.42 -3.79
N LEU A 183 12.20 8.51 -3.48
CA LEU A 183 10.95 8.87 -2.80
C LEU A 183 11.20 9.57 -1.45
N ASP A 184 12.26 9.18 -0.74
CA ASP A 184 12.68 9.78 0.53
C ASP A 184 13.98 10.61 0.43
N ASP A 185 14.37 11.04 -0.79
CA ASP A 185 15.56 11.86 -1.02
C ASP A 185 15.29 13.34 -0.73
N LYS A 186 15.63 13.77 0.48
CA LYS A 186 15.51 15.19 0.93
C LYS A 186 16.35 16.19 0.13
N THR A 187 17.26 15.73 -0.72
CA THR A 187 18.11 16.58 -1.56
C THR A 187 17.54 16.77 -2.96
N TRP A 188 16.50 16.00 -3.32
CA TRP A 188 15.84 16.10 -4.62
C TRP A 188 14.82 17.24 -4.64
N ARG A 189 15.23 18.39 -5.17
CA ARG A 189 14.45 19.62 -5.24
C ARG A 189 14.93 20.49 -6.38
#